data_AF-A0A842CJV3-F1
#
_entry.id   AF-A0A842CJV3-F1
#
_cell.length_a   1.000
_cell.length_b   1.000
_cell.length_c   1.000
_cell.angle_alpha   90.00
_cell.angle_beta   90.00
_cell.angle_gamma   90.00
#
_symmetry.space_group_name_H-M   'P 1'
#
loop_
_entity.id
_entity.type
_entity.pdbx_description
1 polymer ?
#
loop_
_entity_poly.entity_id
_entity_poly.type
_entity_poly.pdbx_seq_one_letter_code
_entity_poly.pdbx_strand_id
1 'polypeptide(L)'
;MGYRKLGRTSSQRKALLRDLATDLIVFERIETTEARAKEIRKVVEKLITSGKKGDLHARRQAAAFIRHEVVEVVQVDAKGKDGSTVKKNRPVYALQKLFDDVAPRYAERQGGYTRILKKGPRRGDGAPMVIIELV
;
A
#
# COMPACT_ATOMS: atom_id res chain seq x y z
N MET A 1 -11.52 15.57 -12.13
CA MET A 1 -10.79 15.71 -10.84
C MET A 1 -9.32 15.98 -11.16
N GLY A 2 -8.80 17.16 -10.81
CA GLY A 2 -7.41 17.54 -11.13
C GLY A 2 -6.38 16.71 -10.34
N TYR A 3 -5.24 16.40 -10.97
CA TYR A 3 -4.10 15.71 -10.35
C TYR A 3 -2.89 16.64 -10.29
N ARG A 4 -2.02 16.46 -9.29
CA ARG A 4 -0.77 17.22 -9.21
C ARG A 4 0.29 16.62 -10.12
N LYS A 5 1.07 17.46 -10.82
CA LYS A 5 2.14 16.98 -11.71
C LYS A 5 3.39 16.49 -10.95
N LEU A 6 3.59 16.92 -9.70
CA LEU A 6 4.72 16.52 -8.82
C LEU A 6 6.12 16.76 -9.44
N GLY A 7 6.23 17.70 -10.37
CA GLY A 7 7.46 17.98 -11.12
C GLY A 7 7.97 16.80 -11.95
N ARG A 8 7.09 15.87 -12.36
CA ARG A 8 7.45 14.64 -13.07
C ARG A 8 6.63 14.42 -14.32
N THR A 9 7.20 13.71 -15.30
CA THR A 9 6.47 13.23 -16.47
C THR A 9 5.39 12.22 -16.07
N SER A 10 4.46 11.93 -16.97
CA SER A 10 3.32 11.03 -16.66
C SER A 10 3.77 9.63 -16.23
N SER A 11 4.74 9.04 -16.93
CA SER A 11 5.29 7.72 -16.63
C SER A 11 6.01 7.70 -15.28
N GLN A 12 6.88 8.67 -15.02
CA GLN A 12 7.60 8.81 -13.75
C GLN A 12 6.65 9.04 -12.57
N ARG A 13 5.61 9.86 -12.75
CA ARG A 13 4.61 10.09 -11.70
C ARG A 13 3.81 8.82 -11.42
N LYS A 14 3.43 8.07 -12.45
CA LYS A 14 2.73 6.79 -12.29
C LYS A 14 3.60 5.81 -11.50
N ALA A 15 4.88 5.69 -11.83
CA ALA A 15 5.83 4.85 -11.09
C ALA A 15 5.97 5.29 -9.63
N LEU A 16 6.20 6.59 -9.38
CA LEU A 16 6.33 7.13 -8.01
C LEU A 16 5.10 6.84 -7.14
N LEU A 17 3.89 7.05 -7.67
CA LEU A 17 2.66 6.78 -6.92
C LEU A 17 2.46 5.29 -6.68
N ARG A 18 2.95 4.45 -7.59
CA ARG A 18 2.93 2.98 -7.46
C ARG A 18 3.80 2.52 -6.31
N ASP A 19 5.00 3.06 -6.26
CA ASP A 19 6.02 2.69 -5.26
C ASP A 19 5.53 3.15 -3.88
N LEU A 20 5.21 4.44 -3.71
CA LEU A 20 4.76 4.98 -2.42
C LEU A 20 3.46 4.38 -1.89
N ALA A 21 2.54 3.98 -2.78
CA ALA A 21 1.32 3.29 -2.35
C ALA A 21 1.61 1.86 -1.88
N THR A 22 2.58 1.18 -2.50
CA THR A 22 3.02 -0.14 -2.06
C THR A 22 3.73 -0.01 -0.71
N ASP A 23 4.67 0.92 -0.58
CA ASP A 23 5.38 1.21 0.67
C ASP A 23 4.41 1.49 1.83
N LEU A 24 3.35 2.27 1.60
CA LEU A 24 2.36 2.56 2.64
C LEU A 24 1.54 1.33 3.05
N ILE A 25 1.27 0.39 2.14
CA ILE A 25 0.60 -0.88 2.48
C ILE A 25 1.55 -1.79 3.26
N VAL A 26 2.83 -1.81 2.88
CA VAL A 26 3.86 -2.66 3.52
C VAL A 26 4.15 -2.17 4.93
N PHE A 27 4.53 -0.90 5.08
CA PHE A 27 5.01 -0.33 6.35
C PHE A 27 3.93 0.34 7.19
N GLU A 28 2.72 0.54 6.66
CA GLU A 28 1.57 1.20 7.32
C GLU A 28 1.77 2.69 7.66
N ARG A 29 3.02 3.16 7.70
CA ARG A 29 3.43 4.53 7.99
C ARG A 29 4.68 4.90 7.19
N ILE A 30 4.61 6.00 6.44
CA ILE A 30 5.75 6.52 5.66
C ILE A 30 5.92 8.03 5.86
N GLU A 31 7.16 8.50 5.73
CA GLU A 31 7.48 9.93 5.74
C GLU A 31 7.72 10.43 4.29
N THR A 32 7.02 11.49 3.89
CA THR A 32 7.12 12.04 2.53
C THR A 32 6.80 13.53 2.50
N THR A 33 6.85 14.16 1.34
CA THR A 33 6.46 15.58 1.21
C THR A 33 4.94 15.73 1.17
N GLU A 34 4.43 16.86 1.66
CA GLU A 34 2.98 17.12 1.74
C GLU A 34 2.26 16.93 0.39
N ALA A 35 2.88 17.40 -0.69
CA ALA A 35 2.33 17.29 -2.04
C ALA A 35 2.21 15.82 -2.50
N ARG A 36 3.19 14.97 -2.17
CA ARG A 36 3.15 13.53 -2.50
C ARG A 36 2.10 12.82 -1.65
N ALA A 37 2.07 13.06 -0.34
CA ALA A 37 1.09 12.46 0.58
C ALA A 37 -0.36 12.71 0.14
N LYS A 38 -0.70 13.94 -0.27
CA LYS A 38 -2.05 14.27 -0.75
C LYS A 38 -2.46 13.53 -2.02
N GLU A 39 -1.51 13.13 -2.88
CA GLU A 39 -1.82 12.31 -4.05
C GLU A 39 -1.85 10.81 -3.71
N ILE A 40 -0.93 10.33 -2.87
CA ILE A 40 -0.90 8.94 -2.40
C ILE A 40 -2.20 8.59 -1.68
N ARG A 41 -2.71 9.48 -0.83
CA ARG A 41 -3.98 9.32 -0.11
C ARG A 41 -5.12 8.91 -1.06
N LYS A 42 -5.29 9.61 -2.18
CA LYS A 42 -6.34 9.32 -3.18
C LYS A 42 -6.19 7.93 -3.80
N VAL A 43 -4.95 7.46 -3.96
CA VAL A 43 -4.64 6.16 -4.56
C VAL A 43 -4.90 5.05 -3.56
N VAL A 44 -4.36 5.19 -2.35
CA VAL A 44 -4.44 4.18 -1.30
C VAL A 44 -5.88 4.01 -0.80
N GLU A 45 -6.64 5.10 -0.65
CA GLU A 45 -8.05 5.01 -0.28
C GLU A 45 -8.88 4.21 -1.29
N LYS A 46 -8.57 4.34 -2.59
CA LYS A 46 -9.21 3.53 -3.64
C LYS A 46 -8.76 2.07 -3.58
N LEU A 47 -7.48 1.80 -3.34
CA LEU A 47 -6.96 0.43 -3.21
C LEU A 47 -7.60 -0.30 -2.04
N ILE A 48 -7.72 0.33 -0.87
CA ILE A 48 -8.39 -0.25 0.30
C ILE A 48 -9.87 -0.49 0.01
N THR A 49 -10.55 0.47 -0.66
CA THR A 49 -11.95 0.31 -1.04
C THR A 49 -12.16 -0.87 -2.01
N SER A 50 -11.28 -1.04 -2.99
CA SER A 50 -11.28 -2.24 -3.85
C SER A 50 -10.96 -3.50 -3.06
N GLY A 51 -10.02 -3.42 -2.12
CA GLY A 51 -9.65 -4.50 -1.19
C GLY A 51 -10.85 -5.03 -0.41
N LYS A 52 -11.68 -4.13 0.13
CA LYS A 52 -12.89 -4.46 0.89
C LYS A 52 -13.92 -5.28 0.09
N LYS A 53 -13.91 -5.18 -1.25
CA LYS A 53 -14.81 -5.99 -2.09
C LYS A 53 -14.43 -7.47 -2.10
N GLY A 54 -13.14 -7.78 -1.96
CA GLY A 54 -12.63 -9.17 -1.90
C GLY A 54 -12.73 -9.99 -3.19
N ASP A 55 -13.39 -9.51 -4.24
CA ASP A 55 -13.62 -10.26 -5.47
C ASP A 55 -12.36 -10.41 -6.36
N LEU A 56 -12.41 -11.35 -7.31
CA LEU A 56 -11.30 -11.63 -8.23
C LEU A 56 -10.98 -10.43 -9.13
N HIS A 57 -11.99 -9.63 -9.49
CA HIS A 57 -11.81 -8.47 -10.37
C HIS A 57 -11.00 -7.37 -9.68
N ALA A 58 -11.33 -7.06 -8.43
CA ALA A 58 -10.63 -6.14 -7.56
C ALA A 58 -9.20 -6.61 -7.30
N ARG A 59 -8.98 -7.91 -7.04
CA ARG A 59 -7.64 -8.48 -6.91
C ARG A 59 -6.79 -8.26 -8.18
N ARG A 60 -7.37 -8.47 -9.37
CA ARG A 60 -6.67 -8.22 -10.65
C ARG A 60 -6.38 -6.74 -10.89
N GLN A 61 -7.32 -5.86 -10.61
CA GLN A 61 -7.13 -4.40 -10.73
C GLN A 61 -6.03 -3.90 -9.78
N ALA A 62 -6.05 -4.37 -8.53
CA ALA A 62 -5.03 -4.03 -7.54
C ALA A 62 -3.66 -4.58 -7.95
N ALA A 63 -3.58 -5.83 -8.44
CA ALA A 63 -2.32 -6.43 -8.92
C ALA A 63 -1.70 -5.66 -10.10
N ALA A 64 -2.52 -5.09 -10.99
CA ALA A 64 -2.03 -4.26 -12.08
C ALA A 64 -1.34 -2.98 -11.57
N PHE A 65 -1.71 -2.49 -10.38
CA PHE A 65 -1.14 -1.30 -9.77
C PHE A 65 -0.11 -1.60 -8.70
N ILE A 66 -0.26 -2.53 -7.76
CA ILE A 66 0.67 -2.72 -6.63
C ILE A 66 1.99 -3.37 -7.10
N ARG A 67 3.14 -2.97 -6.54
CA ARG A 67 4.44 -3.62 -6.86
C ARG A 67 4.49 -5.03 -6.29
N HIS A 68 5.23 -5.90 -6.97
CA HIS A 68 5.46 -7.27 -6.52
C HIS A 68 6.56 -7.28 -5.45
N GLU A 69 6.18 -6.89 -4.25
CA GLU A 69 7.07 -6.74 -3.10
C GLU A 69 6.72 -7.76 -2.02
N VAL A 70 7.75 -8.36 -1.42
CA VAL A 70 7.63 -9.35 -0.34
C VAL A 70 7.63 -8.60 0.98
N VAL A 71 6.61 -8.81 1.81
CA VAL A 71 6.46 -8.19 3.13
C VAL A 71 7.18 -9.03 4.18
N GLU A 72 6.83 -10.30 4.24
CA GLU A 72 7.33 -11.24 5.25
C GLU A 72 7.37 -12.65 4.66
N VAL A 73 8.18 -13.53 5.26
CA VAL A 73 8.26 -14.95 4.89
C VAL A 73 7.66 -15.75 6.03
N VAL A 74 6.50 -16.35 5.77
CA VAL A 74 5.77 -17.13 6.76
C VAL A 74 6.07 -18.61 6.57
N GLN A 75 6.27 -19.33 7.67
CA GLN A 75 6.33 -20.79 7.69
C GLN A 75 4.91 -21.33 7.61
N VAL A 76 4.58 -21.99 6.51
CA VAL A 76 3.29 -22.66 6.34
C VAL A 76 3.46 -24.17 6.37
N ASP A 77 2.53 -24.82 7.03
CA ASP A 77 2.42 -26.26 7.02
C ASP A 77 1.92 -26.72 5.65
N ALA A 78 2.82 -27.33 4.88
CA ALA A 78 2.48 -27.97 3.63
C ALA A 78 2.40 -29.47 3.84
N LYS A 79 1.30 -30.08 3.42
CA LYS A 79 1.22 -31.54 3.35
C LYS A 79 2.20 -32.05 2.30
N GLY A 80 3.16 -32.87 2.74
CA GLY A 80 4.00 -33.67 1.87
C GLY A 80 3.16 -34.71 1.11
N LYS A 81 3.70 -35.25 0.02
CA LYS A 81 3.02 -36.31 -0.74
C LYS A 81 2.75 -37.54 0.13
N ASP A 82 3.57 -37.76 1.15
CA ASP A 82 3.50 -38.88 2.09
C ASP A 82 2.59 -38.60 3.30
N GLY A 83 1.82 -37.50 3.28
CA GLY A 83 0.95 -37.08 4.39
C GLY A 83 1.70 -36.45 5.58
N SER A 84 3.03 -36.40 5.55
CA SER A 84 3.85 -35.71 6.55
C SER A 84 3.70 -34.20 6.47
N THR A 85 3.62 -33.53 7.63
CA THR A 85 3.58 -32.07 7.70
C THR A 85 4.98 -31.51 7.54
N VAL A 86 5.22 -30.80 6.43
CA VAL A 86 6.49 -30.14 6.14
C VAL A 86 6.30 -28.64 6.25
N LYS A 87 7.09 -27.99 7.12
CA LYS A 87 7.13 -26.53 7.18
C LYS A 87 7.83 -25.98 5.94
N LYS A 88 7.13 -25.18 5.15
CA LYS A 88 7.66 -24.49 3.96
C LYS A 88 7.62 -22.98 4.16
N ASN A 89 8.68 -22.32 3.71
CA ASN A 89 8.72 -20.86 3.68
C ASN A 89 7.93 -20.35 2.46
N ARG A 90 6.90 -19.54 2.69
CA ARG A 90 6.17 -18.83 1.63
C ARG A 90 6.28 -17.32 1.83
N PRO A 91 6.64 -16.56 0.78
CA PRO A 91 6.60 -15.11 0.84
C PRO A 91 5.15 -14.62 0.81
N VAL A 92 4.83 -13.68 1.71
CA VAL A 92 3.59 -12.90 1.68
C VAL A 92 3.87 -11.63 0.89
N TYR A 93 3.06 -11.40 -0.14
CA TYR A 93 3.20 -10.21 -1.00
C TYR A 93 2.36 -9.04 -0.50
N ALA A 94 2.76 -7.81 -0.86
CA ALA A 94 2.00 -6.60 -0.53
C ALA A 94 0.53 -6.65 -0.98
N LEU A 95 0.26 -7.30 -2.12
CA LEU A 95 -1.09 -7.56 -2.59
C LEU A 95 -1.89 -8.44 -1.62
N GLN A 96 -1.29 -9.52 -1.09
CA GLN A 96 -1.96 -10.39 -0.12
C GLN A 96 -2.20 -9.65 1.19
N LYS A 97 -1.19 -8.92 1.70
CA LYS A 97 -1.34 -8.06 2.89
C LYS A 97 -2.51 -7.07 2.74
N LEU A 98 -2.69 -6.46 1.56
CA LEU A 98 -3.82 -5.56 1.32
C LEU A 98 -5.18 -6.24 1.54
N PHE A 99 -5.39 -7.42 0.96
CA PHE A 99 -6.70 -8.09 0.96
C PHE A 99 -6.97 -8.90 2.22
N ASP A 100 -5.94 -9.50 2.80
CA ASP A 100 -6.08 -10.48 3.86
C ASP A 100 -5.92 -9.83 5.26
N ASP A 101 -5.27 -8.66 5.33
CA ASP A 101 -5.02 -7.95 6.60
C ASP A 101 -5.57 -6.51 6.57
N VAL A 102 -5.08 -5.64 5.68
CA VAL A 102 -5.39 -4.20 5.72
C VAL A 102 -6.87 -3.91 5.42
N ALA A 103 -7.44 -4.50 4.37
CA ALA A 103 -8.82 -4.22 3.96
C ALA A 103 -9.88 -4.70 4.98
N PRO A 104 -9.77 -5.91 5.57
CA PRO A 104 -10.67 -6.36 6.63
C PRO A 104 -10.71 -5.45 7.85
N ARG A 105 -9.56 -4.86 8.28
CA ARG A 105 -9.51 -3.88 9.38
C ARG A 105 -10.45 -2.69 9.18
N TYR A 106 -10.77 -2.37 7.93
CA TYR A 106 -11.62 -1.24 7.56
C TYR A 106 -12.99 -1.64 7.04
N ALA A 107 -13.45 -2.88 7.27
CA ALA A 107 -14.73 -3.39 6.77
C ALA A 107 -15.91 -2.44 7.08
N GLU A 108 -16.00 -1.96 8.32
CA GLU A 108 -17.09 -1.09 8.78
C GLU A 108 -16.87 0.39 8.43
N ARG A 109 -15.63 0.81 8.13
CA ARG A 109 -15.30 2.23 7.90
C ARG A 109 -15.64 2.67 6.48
N GLN A 110 -16.37 3.78 6.34
CA GLN A 110 -16.80 4.34 5.05
C GLN A 110 -15.85 5.43 4.53
N GLY A 111 -14.55 5.12 4.41
CA GLY A 111 -13.52 6.05 3.93
C GLY A 111 -12.68 6.70 5.03
N GLY A 112 -11.70 7.52 4.64
CA GLY A 112 -10.77 8.14 5.59
C GLY A 112 -9.85 7.11 6.26
N TYR A 113 -9.27 6.20 5.47
CA TYR A 113 -8.37 5.15 5.96
C TYR A 113 -6.94 5.63 6.24
N THR A 114 -6.61 6.85 5.81
CA THR A 114 -5.27 7.43 5.98
C THR A 114 -5.35 8.76 6.72
N ARG A 115 -4.33 9.03 7.53
CA ARG A 115 -4.11 10.31 8.20
C ARG A 115 -2.78 10.89 7.75
N ILE A 116 -2.75 12.22 7.60
CA ILE A 116 -1.54 12.98 7.28
C ILE A 116 -1.22 13.87 8.47
N LEU A 117 -0.06 13.66 9.09
CA LEU A 117 0.48 14.45 10.18
C LEU A 117 1.56 15.38 9.64
N LYS A 118 1.42 16.69 9.86
CA LYS A 118 2.43 17.66 9.45
C LYS A 118 3.68 17.50 10.30
N LYS A 119 4.84 17.53 9.63
CA LYS A 119 6.15 17.64 10.26
C LYS A 119 6.69 19.06 10.00
N GLY A 120 7.80 19.41 10.65
CA GLY A 120 8.58 20.58 10.28
C GLY A 120 9.16 20.49 8.86
N PRO A 121 9.65 21.61 8.31
CA PRO A 121 10.30 21.62 7.01
C PRO A 121 11.58 20.78 7.01
N ARG A 122 11.89 20.16 5.87
CA ARG A 122 13.13 19.41 5.68
C ARG A 122 14.33 20.36 5.67
N ARG A 123 15.40 19.97 6.37
CA ARG A 123 16.68 20.69 6.32
C ARG A 123 17.30 20.53 4.92
N GLY A 124 17.66 21.65 4.30
CA GLY A 124 18.30 21.71 2.98
C GLY A 124 17.43 22.40 1.94
N ASP A 125 16.29 21.81 1.58
CA ASP A 125 15.39 22.33 0.55
C ASP A 125 14.12 23.01 1.11
N GLY A 126 13.94 23.01 2.44
CA GLY A 126 12.78 23.61 3.09
C GLY A 126 11.46 22.93 2.77
N ALA A 127 11.46 21.75 2.15
CA ALA A 127 10.24 21.10 1.69
C ALA A 127 9.34 20.72 2.88
N PRO A 128 8.02 21.01 2.83
CA PRO A 128 7.10 20.63 3.89
C PRO A 128 6.97 19.11 3.95
N MET A 129 7.41 18.55 5.07
CA MET A 129 7.36 17.12 5.33
C MET A 129 6.10 16.74 6.08
N VAL A 130 5.65 15.51 5.83
CA VAL A 130 4.51 14.92 6.52
C VAL A 130 4.74 13.44 6.73
N ILE A 131 4.09 12.90 7.74
CA ILE A 131 3.92 11.46 7.92
C ILE A 131 2.53 11.12 7.40
N ILE A 132 2.41 10.10 6.56
CA ILE A 132 1.12 9.51 6.19
C ILE A 132 1.05 8.09 6.77
N GLU A 133 -0.05 7.79 7.45
CA GLU A 133 -0.26 6.52 8.15
C GLU A 133 -1.68 5.98 7.90
N LEU A 134 -1.82 4.65 7.98
CA LEU A 134 -3.10 3.95 8.04
C LEU A 134 -3.69 4.09 9.45
N VAL A 135 -5.02 4.27 9.56
CA VAL A 135 -5.75 4.53 10.83
C VAL A 135 -6.97 3.67 10.93
#